data_AF-J8CKT0-F1
#
_entry.id   AF-J8CKT0-F1
#
_cell.length_a   1.000
_cell.length_b   1.000
_cell.length_c   1.000
_cell.angle_alpha   90.00
_cell.angle_beta   90.00
_cell.angle_gamma   90.00
#
_symmetry.space_group_name_H-M   'P 1'
#
loop_
_entity.id
_entity.type
_entity.pdbx_description
1 polymer ?
#
loop_
_entity_poly.entity_id
_entity_poly.type
_entity_poly.pdbx_seq_one_letter_code
_entity_poly.pdbx_strand_id
1 'polypeptide(L)' 'MNKNIQSDAKTVIGISIGLFLGTTFGLLINNLALGMMIGITIGFGVSKIKQKK' A
#
# COMPACT_ATOMS: atom_id res chain seq x y z
N MET A 1 19.68 -17.06 -2.18
CA MET A 1 18.65 -16.07 -2.61
C MET A 1 18.14 -15.33 -1.38
N ASN A 2 18.46 -14.04 -1.27
CA ASN A 2 18.34 -13.24 -0.06
C ASN A 2 16.85 -13.00 0.31
N LYS A 3 16.39 -13.59 1.42
CA LYS A 3 14.98 -13.52 1.86
C LYS A 3 14.57 -12.09 2.27
N ASN A 4 15.52 -11.24 2.63
CA ASN A 4 15.29 -9.86 3.05
C ASN A 4 14.80 -8.97 1.88
N ILE A 5 15.40 -9.13 0.69
CA ILE A 5 15.05 -8.32 -0.49
C ILE A 5 13.61 -8.60 -0.96
N GLN A 6 13.14 -9.84 -0.83
CA GLN A 6 11.77 -10.21 -1.21
C GLN A 6 10.72 -9.66 -0.25
N SER A 7 11.02 -9.57 1.05
CA SER A 7 10.10 -8.97 2.04
C SER A 7 9.95 -7.46 1.83
N ASP A 8 11.06 -6.79 1.50
CA ASP A 8 11.07 -5.35 1.24
C ASP A 8 10.34 -5.03 -0.07
N ALA A 9 10.63 -5.77 -1.14
CA ALA A 9 9.96 -5.59 -2.42
C ALA A 9 8.43 -5.79 -2.34
N LYS A 10 7.97 -6.80 -1.58
CA LYS A 10 6.53 -7.02 -1.37
C LYS A 10 5.88 -5.86 -0.63
N THR A 11 6.59 -5.29 0.36
CA THR A 11 6.12 -4.15 1.14
C THR A 11 6.04 -2.89 0.29
N VAL A 12 7.07 -2.63 -0.51
CA VAL A 12 7.09 -1.50 -1.46
C VAL A 12 5.96 -1.62 -2.46
N ILE A 13 5.75 -2.80 -3.06
CA ILE A 13 4.67 -3.02 -4.03
C ILE A 13 3.29 -2.77 -3.42
N GLY A 14 3.02 -3.28 -2.21
CA GLY A 14 1.73 -3.06 -1.57
C GLY A 14 1.50 -1.60 -1.18
N ILE A 15 2.53 -0.89 -0.71
CA ILE A 15 2.46 0.57 -0.46
C ILE A 15 2.22 1.32 -1.76
N SER A 16 2.92 1.01 -2.85
CA SER A 16 2.73 1.66 -4.16
C SER A 16 1.32 1.46 -4.72
N ILE A 17 0.78 0.24 -4.64
CA ILE A 17 -0.60 -0.06 -5.07
C ILE A 17 -1.60 0.68 -4.18
N GLY A 18 -1.40 0.61 -2.86
CA GLY A 18 -2.23 1.30 -1.89
C GLY A 18 -2.24 2.81 -2.11
N LEU A 19 -1.08 3.41 -2.33
CA LEU A 19 -0.95 4.83 -2.63
C LEU A 19 -1.66 5.19 -3.93
N PHE A 20 -1.44 4.43 -5.01
CA PHE A 20 -2.06 4.70 -6.33
C PHE A 20 -3.59 4.64 -6.28
N LEU A 21 -4.14 3.60 -5.65
CA LEU A 21 -5.58 3.47 -5.42
C LEU A 21 -6.07 4.59 -4.50
N GLY A 22 -5.37 4.85 -3.40
CA GLY A 22 -5.69 5.89 -2.43
C GLY A 22 -5.74 7.28 -3.05
N THR A 23 -4.78 7.65 -3.90
CA THR A 23 -4.81 8.92 -4.64
C THR A 23 -5.96 8.98 -5.64
N THR A 24 -6.26 7.87 -6.32
CA THR A 24 -7.35 7.82 -7.31
C THR A 24 -8.70 8.02 -6.62
N PHE A 25 -8.96 7.28 -5.54
CA PHE A 25 -10.18 7.46 -4.74
C PHE A 25 -10.20 8.81 -4.01
N GLY A 26 -9.05 9.29 -3.52
CA GLY A 26 -8.94 10.59 -2.87
C GLY A 26 -9.28 11.75 -3.80
N LEU A 27 -8.83 11.68 -5.05
CA LEU A 27 -9.24 12.62 -6.10
C LEU A 27 -10.75 12.51 -6.40
N LEU A 28 -11.28 11.29 -6.49
CA LEU A 28 -12.71 11.05 -6.76
C LEU A 28 -13.62 11.68 -5.70
N ILE A 29 -13.21 11.61 -4.43
CA ILE A 29 -14.00 12.11 -3.28
C ILE A 29 -13.65 13.58 -2.95
N ASN A 30 -12.84 14.25 -3.78
CA ASN A 30 -12.27 15.59 -3.48
C ASN A 30 -11.57 15.67 -2.12
N ASN A 31 -11.08 14.53 -1.61
CA ASN A 31 -10.38 14.43 -0.35
C ASN A 31 -9.14 13.56 -0.52
N LEU A 32 -8.12 14.16 -1.14
CA LEU A 32 -6.84 13.51 -1.42
C LEU A 32 -6.17 12.99 -0.14
N ALA A 33 -6.24 13.76 0.95
CA ALA A 33 -5.65 13.39 2.22
C ALA A 33 -6.27 12.11 2.79
N LEU A 34 -7.61 12.03 2.79
CA LEU A 34 -8.32 10.83 3.23
C LEU A 34 -8.01 9.63 2.32
N GLY A 35 -8.02 9.84 1.00
CA GLY A 35 -7.69 8.79 0.03
C GLY A 35 -6.27 8.24 0.21
N MET A 36 -5.27 9.11 0.35
CA MET A 36 -3.88 8.69 0.62
C MET A 36 -3.76 7.95 1.95
N MET A 37 -4.41 8.43 3.02
CA MET A 37 -4.34 7.80 4.34
C MET A 37 -4.93 6.39 4.31
N ILE A 38 -6.09 6.22 3.68
CA ILE A 38 -6.73 4.90 3.50
C ILE A 38 -5.86 4.02 2.60
N GLY A 39 -5.37 4.56 1.48
CA GLY A 39 -4.54 3.84 0.53
C GLY A 39 -3.27 3.27 1.13
N ILE A 40 -2.51 4.08 1.87
CA ILE A 40 -1.28 3.66 2.56
C ILE A 40 -1.60 2.62 3.63
N THR A 41 -2.67 2.83 4.41
CA THR A 41 -3.09 1.90 5.47
C THR A 41 -3.45 0.52 4.91
N ILE A 42 -4.22 0.48 3.82
CA ILE A 42 -4.58 -0.78 3.14
C ILE A 42 -3.34 -1.41 2.50
N GLY A 43 -2.53 -0.63 1.79
CA GLY A 43 -1.32 -1.13 1.11
C GLY A 43 -0.30 -1.74 2.07
N PHE A 44 -0.11 -1.11 3.24
CA PHE A 44 0.73 -1.62 4.31
C PHE A 44 0.11 -2.84 5.00
N GLY A 45 -1.19 -2.79 5.31
CA GLY A 45 -1.93 -3.90 5.91
C GLY A 45 -1.88 -5.17 5.05
N VAL A 46 -2.17 -5.04 3.75
CA VAL A 46 -2.09 -6.15 2.78
C VAL A 46 -0.66 -6.68 2.66
N SER A 47 0.35 -5.81 2.62
CA SER A 47 1.76 -6.23 2.62
C SER A 47 2.13 -7.05 3.85
N LYS A 48 1.72 -6.60 5.04
CA LYS A 48 1.98 -7.29 6.31
C LYS A 48 1.23 -8.62 6.42
N ILE A 49 -0.03 -8.68 6.01
CA ILE A 49 -0.84 -9.91 6.00
C ILE A 49 -0.20 -10.94 5.06
N LYS A 50 0.26 -10.51 3.88
CA LYS A 50 0.88 -11.39 2.89
C LYS A 50 2.28 -11.88 3.27
N GLN A 51 2.96 -11.22 4.22
CA GLN A 51 4.23 -11.69 4.78
C GLN A 51 4.05 -12.73 5.91
N LYS A 52 2.86 -12.82 6.51
CA LYS A 52 2.58 -13.74 7.63
C LYS A 52 2.09 -15.12 7.18
N LYS A 53 1.93 -15.33 5.86
CA LYS A 53 1.44 -16.56 5.23
C LYS A 53 2.55 -17.19 4.40
#